data_AF-A0A352R237-F1
#
_entry.id   AF-A0A352R237-F1
#
_cell.length_a   1.000
_cell.length_b   1.000
_cell.length_c   1.000
_cell.angle_alpha   90.00
_cell.angle_beta   90.00
_cell.angle_gamma   90.00
#
_symmetry.space_group_name_H-M   'P 1'
#
loop_
_entity.id
_entity.type
_entity.pdbx_description
1 polymer ?
#
loop_
_entity_poly.entity_id
_entity_poly.type
_entity_poly.pdbx_seq_one_letter_code
_entity_poly.pdbx_strand_id
1 'polypeptide(L)'
;MRILSLILAILLSSHVIAKTKQVELVTTEGVIKLELYSDKAPKTVANFLTYVSSGYYANTQFHRVIAGFMIQGGGFDLQGDRKATGAPIVNEANNGL
;
A
#
# COMPACT_ATOMS: atom_id res chain seq x y z
N MET A 1 39.21 20.89 25.69
CA MET A 1 38.88 19.78 24.74
C MET A 1 37.85 18.76 25.22
N ARG A 2 37.35 18.78 26.48
CA ARG A 2 36.35 17.79 26.95
C ARG A 2 34.89 18.28 26.92
N ILE A 3 34.68 19.58 26.72
CA ILE A 3 33.34 20.20 26.70
C ILE A 3 32.79 20.30 25.26
N LEU A 4 33.67 20.29 24.25
CA LEU A 4 33.29 20.31 22.84
C LEU A 4 32.78 18.94 22.33
N SER A 5 33.10 17.86 23.05
CA SER A 5 32.68 16.49 22.71
C SER A 5 31.25 16.15 23.14
N LEU A 6 30.63 16.95 24.03
CA LEU A 6 29.29 16.66 24.55
C LEU A 6 28.17 17.18 23.64
N ILE A 7 28.43 18.23 22.85
CA ILE A 7 27.43 18.87 22.00
C ILE A 7 27.23 18.10 20.67
N LEU A 8 28.22 17.32 20.23
CA LEU A 8 28.14 16.53 19.00
C LEU A 8 27.28 15.26 19.14
N ALA A 9 27.02 14.79 20.36
CA ALA A 9 26.26 13.56 20.60
C ALA A 9 24.73 13.75 20.58
N ILE A 10 24.23 14.98 20.72
CA ILE A 10 22.78 15.26 20.84
C ILE A 10 22.10 15.45 19.46
N LEU A 11 22.88 15.58 18.38
CA LEU A 11 22.37 15.86 17.02
C LEU A 11 22.03 14.63 16.17
N LEU A 12 22.13 13.40 16.69
CA LEU A 12 21.94 12.17 15.90
C LEU A 12 20.65 11.37 16.17
N SER A 13 19.68 11.91 16.93
CA SER A 13 18.43 11.19 17.20
C SER A 13 17.22 11.75 16.45
N SER A 14 17.39 12.04 15.16
CA SER A 14 16.24 12.21 14.26
C SER A 14 15.66 10.82 13.98
N HIS A 15 14.72 10.38 14.81
CA HIS A 15 13.85 9.27 14.44
C HIS A 15 13.04 9.73 13.22
N VAL A 16 13.44 9.28 12.03
CA VAL A 16 12.61 9.37 10.84
C VAL A 16 11.39 8.51 11.11
N ILE A 17 10.30 9.12 11.56
CA ILE A 17 9.00 8.45 11.60
C ILE A 17 8.63 8.20 10.14
N ALA A 18 8.80 6.96 9.69
CA ALA A 18 8.39 6.55 8.36
C ALA A 18 6.89 6.82 8.24
N LYS A 19 6.53 7.82 7.43
CA LYS A 19 5.14 8.15 7.16
C LYS A 19 4.55 7.07 6.27
N THR A 20 3.84 6.12 6.87
CA THR A 20 3.11 5.09 6.13
C THR A 20 1.94 5.72 5.38
N LYS A 21 1.70 5.27 4.15
CA LYS A 21 0.58 5.77 3.35
C LYS A 21 -0.67 4.99 3.73
N GLN A 22 -1.76 5.68 4.02
CA GLN A 22 -3.05 5.05 4.33
C GLN A 22 -4.03 5.26 3.20
N VAL A 23 -4.84 4.23 2.91
CA VAL A 23 -5.92 4.27 1.91
C VAL A 23 -7.17 3.67 2.55
N GLU A 24 -8.31 4.32 2.36
CA GLU A 24 -9.61 3.78 2.74
C GLU A 24 -10.26 3.11 1.53
N LEU A 25 -10.60 1.83 1.68
CA LEU A 25 -11.43 1.10 0.74
C LEU A 25 -12.86 1.10 1.26
N VAL A 26 -13.70 1.95 0.69
CA VAL A 26 -15.12 2.03 1.03
C VAL A 26 -15.85 0.93 0.26
N THR A 27 -16.43 -0.02 0.99
CA THR A 27 -17.17 -1.16 0.44
C THR A 27 -18.63 -1.11 0.90
N THR A 28 -19.48 -1.98 0.34
CA THR A 28 -20.88 -2.12 0.78
C THR A 28 -21.00 -2.64 2.22
N GLU A 29 -19.99 -3.36 2.71
CA GLU A 29 -19.94 -3.93 4.07
C GLU A 29 -19.20 -3.00 5.07
N GLY A 30 -18.80 -1.81 4.63
CA GLY A 30 -18.10 -0.83 5.45
C GLY A 30 -16.69 -0.47 4.94
N VAL A 31 -15.95 0.26 5.77
CA VAL A 31 -14.64 0.82 5.41
C VAL A 31 -13.51 -0.10 5.88
N ILE A 32 -12.62 -0.46 4.95
CA ILE A 32 -11.37 -1.16 5.25
C ILE A 32 -10.23 -0.14 5.14
N LYS A 33 -9.47 0.03 6.22
CA LYS A 33 -8.27 0.89 6.22
C LYS A 33 -7.04 0.08 5.89
N LEU A 34 -6.32 0.49 4.86
CA LEU A 34 -5.09 -0.15 4.39
C LEU A 34 -3.90 0.73 4.75
N GLU A 35 -2.90 0.15 5.41
CA GLU A 35 -1.59 0.77 5.62
C GLU A 35 -0.60 0.20 4.60
N LEU A 36 0.13 1.08 3.92
CA LEU A 36 1.02 0.74 2.82
C LEU A 36 2.47 1.01 3.19
N TYR A 37 3.32 0.01 2.95
CA TYR A 37 4.75 0.01 3.25
C TYR A 37 5.56 0.37 2.00
N SER A 38 5.56 1.65 1.61
CA SER A 38 6.28 2.11 0.40
C SER A 38 7.79 1.99 0.47
N ASP A 39 8.35 1.87 1.67
CA ASP A 39 9.76 1.59 1.91
C ASP A 39 10.14 0.13 1.59
N LYS A 40 9.19 -0.81 1.75
CA LYS A 40 9.38 -2.24 1.49
C LYS A 40 8.99 -2.66 0.08
N ALA A 41 7.93 -2.08 -0.47
CA ALA A 41 7.41 -2.42 -1.79
C ALA A 41 7.14 -1.15 -2.63
N PRO A 42 8.18 -0.37 -2.99
CA PRO A 42 8.02 0.94 -3.59
C PRO A 42 7.27 0.91 -4.93
N LYS A 43 7.56 -0.05 -5.82
CA LYS A 43 6.89 -0.14 -7.13
C LYS A 43 5.46 -0.62 -6.98
N THR A 44 5.21 -1.55 -6.07
CA THR A 44 3.89 -2.11 -5.78
C THR A 44 2.97 -1.05 -5.19
N VAL A 45 3.44 -0.30 -4.20
CA VAL A 45 2.68 0.79 -3.58
C VAL A 45 2.45 1.93 -4.57
N ALA A 46 3.45 2.31 -5.37
CA ALA A 46 3.27 3.33 -6.40
C ALA A 46 2.21 2.92 -7.44
N ASN A 47 2.27 1.68 -7.93
CA ASN A 47 1.28 1.14 -8.86
C ASN A 47 -0.14 1.11 -8.26
N PHE A 48 -0.29 0.63 -7.02
CA PHE A 48 -1.57 0.62 -6.31
C PHE A 48 -2.15 2.03 -6.19
N LEU A 49 -1.34 3.00 -5.77
CA LEU A 49 -1.79 4.39 -5.62
C LEU A 49 -2.15 5.06 -6.95
N THR A 50 -1.50 4.70 -8.05
CA THR A 50 -1.91 5.13 -9.39
C THR A 50 -3.34 4.68 -9.69
N TYR A 51 -3.68 3.42 -9.44
CA TYR A 51 -5.05 2.90 -9.61
C TYR A 51 -6.05 3.52 -8.63
N VAL A 52 -5.66 3.81 -7.39
CA VAL A 52 -6.50 4.57 -6.44
C VAL A 52 -6.79 5.96 -7.00
N SER A 53 -5.76 6.69 -7.42
CA SER A 53 -5.89 8.08 -7.88
C SER A 53 -6.70 8.24 -9.17
N SER A 54 -6.71 7.22 -10.03
CA SER A 54 -7.51 7.20 -11.26
C SER A 54 -8.97 6.77 -11.02
N GLY A 55 -9.34 6.40 -9.79
CA GLY A 55 -10.66 5.87 -9.47
C GLY A 55 -10.89 4.45 -10.01
N TYR A 56 -9.83 3.74 -10.40
CA TYR A 56 -9.93 2.43 -11.05
C TYR A 56 -10.70 1.39 -10.23
N TYR A 57 -10.51 1.39 -8.91
CA TYR A 57 -11.16 0.43 -8.00
C TYR A 57 -12.65 0.73 -7.76
N ALA A 58 -13.16 1.89 -8.20
CA ALA A 58 -14.58 2.19 -8.12
C ALA A 58 -15.39 1.17 -8.94
N ASN A 59 -16.51 0.74 -8.37
CA ASN A 59 -17.40 -0.29 -8.93
C ASN A 59 -16.66 -1.59 -9.30
N THR A 60 -15.64 -1.95 -8.50
CA THR A 60 -15.03 -3.28 -8.57
C THR A 60 -15.52 -4.17 -7.44
N GLN A 61 -15.42 -5.48 -7.63
CA GLN A 61 -15.90 -6.46 -6.65
C GLN A 61 -14.78 -7.35 -6.09
N PHE A 62 -15.01 -7.91 -4.90
CA PHE A 62 -14.28 -9.07 -4.40
C PHE A 62 -14.81 -10.32 -5.09
N HIS A 63 -14.17 -10.70 -6.19
CA HIS A 63 -14.61 -11.83 -7.01
C HIS A 63 -14.20 -13.20 -6.43
N ARG A 64 -13.30 -13.22 -5.44
CA ARG A 64 -12.85 -14.47 -4.80
C ARG A 64 -12.71 -14.27 -3.30
N VAL A 65 -13.54 -14.97 -2.53
CA VAL A 65 -13.57 -14.95 -1.06
C VAL A 65 -13.48 -16.39 -0.57
N ILE A 66 -12.43 -16.71 0.20
CA ILE A 66 -12.22 -18.04 0.76
C ILE A 66 -12.01 -17.89 2.27
N ALA A 67 -12.96 -18.41 3.04
CA ALA A 67 -12.91 -18.38 4.50
C ALA A 67 -11.63 -19.03 5.03
N GLY A 68 -10.98 -18.38 5.99
CA GLY A 68 -9.71 -18.84 6.58
C GLY A 68 -8.48 -18.69 5.69
N PHE A 69 -8.60 -18.09 4.50
CA PHE A 69 -7.47 -17.88 3.60
C PHE A 69 -7.31 -16.43 3.16
N MET A 70 -8.15 -15.95 2.23
CA MET A 70 -8.00 -14.62 1.65
C MET A 70 -9.26 -14.10 0.96
N ILE A 71 -9.25 -12.79 0.71
CA ILE A 71 -10.16 -12.10 -0.19
C ILE A 71 -9.35 -11.44 -1.31
N GLN A 72 -9.82 -11.56 -2.54
CA GLN A 72 -9.18 -11.01 -3.73
C GLN A 72 -10.19 -10.22 -4.55
N GLY A 73 -9.79 -9.03 -4.99
CA GLY A 73 -10.68 -8.07 -5.65
C GLY A 73 -9.93 -7.08 -6.54
N GLY A 74 -10.64 -6.05 -6.99
CA GLY A 74 -10.07 -4.91 -7.71
C GLY A 74 -9.81 -5.11 -9.21
N GLY A 75 -10.11 -6.28 -9.77
CA GLY A 75 -9.84 -6.59 -11.19
C GLY A 75 -11.09 -6.84 -12.06
N PHE A 76 -12.26 -6.97 -11.45
CA PHE A 76 -13.52 -7.23 -12.12
C PHE A 76 -14.54 -6.16 -11.75
N ASP A 77 -15.36 -5.75 -12.72
CA ASP A 77 -16.50 -4.89 -12.48
C ASP A 77 -17.69 -5.67 -11.86
N LEU A 78 -18.81 -4.98 -11.66
CA LEU A 78 -20.02 -5.54 -11.07
C LEU A 78 -20.74 -6.53 -12.00
N GLN A 79 -20.37 -6.61 -13.28
CA GLN A 79 -20.90 -7.58 -14.24
C GLN A 79 -20.06 -8.87 -14.23
N GLY A 80 -18.90 -8.85 -13.56
CA GLY A 80 -17.96 -9.97 -13.57
C GLY A 80 -17.01 -9.94 -14.76
N ASP A 81 -16.92 -8.82 -15.48
CA ASP A 81 -15.99 -8.63 -16.59
C ASP A 81 -14.66 -8.04 -16.10
N ARG A 82 -13.56 -8.48 -16.72
CA ARG A 82 -12.22 -8.04 -16.33
C ARG A 82 -11.97 -6.60 -16.81
N LYS A 83 -11.68 -5.69 -15.89
CA LYS A 83 -11.32 -4.30 -16.24
C LYS A 83 -9.92 -4.26 -16.87
N ALA A 84 -9.75 -3.46 -17.92
CA ALA A 84 -8.45 -3.27 -18.57
C ALA A 84 -7.41 -2.71 -17.58
N THR A 85 -6.16 -3.15 -17.66
CA THR A 85 -5.08 -2.72 -16.77
C THR A 85 -3.96 -2.04 -17.55
N GLY A 86 -3.10 -1.32 -16.85
CA GLY A 86 -1.79 -0.93 -17.37
C GLY A 86 -0.85 -2.13 -17.53
N ALA A 87 0.38 -1.85 -17.94
CA ALA A 87 1.43 -2.86 -18.02
C ALA A 87 1.72 -3.49 -16.65
N PRO A 88 2.08 -4.79 -16.60
CA PRO A 88 2.47 -5.43 -15.35
C PRO A 88 3.74 -4.81 -14.76
N ILE A 89 3.86 -4.84 -13.44
CA ILE A 89 5.05 -4.37 -12.71
C ILE A 89 5.94 -5.53 -12.28
N VAL A 90 7.19 -5.22 -11.96
CA VAL A 90 8.16 -6.18 -11.39
C VAL A 90 7.68 -6.65 -10.01
N ASN A 91 7.85 -7.94 -9.74
CA ASN A 91 7.51 -8.56 -8.45
C ASN A 91 8.51 -8.12 -7.35
N GLU A 92 7.99 -7.71 -6.18
CA GLU A 92 8.76 -7.28 -5.01
C GLU A 92 8.58 -8.22 -3.79
N ALA A 93 8.05 -9.44 -3.97
CA ALA A 93 7.71 -10.36 -2.88
C ALA A 93 8.91 -10.89 -2.07
N ASN A 94 10.14 -10.70 -2.54
CA ASN A 94 11.36 -11.09 -1.83
C ASN A 94 11.86 -10.01 -0.83
N ASN A 95 10.99 -9.09 -0.42
CA ASN A 95 11.31 -7.95 0.45
C ASN A 95 11.18 -8.22 1.97
N GLY A 96 10.78 -9.43 2.36
CA GLY A 96 10.72 -9.86 3.76
C GLY A 96 9.54 -9.29 4.56
N LEU A 97 8.48 -8.86 3.87
CA LEU A 97 7.15 -8.63 4.46
C LEU A 97 6.43 -9.94 4.80
#